data_AF-A0A2P6PK49-F1
#
_entry.id   AF-A0A2P6PK49-F1
#
_cell.length_a   1.000
_cell.length_b   1.000
_cell.length_c   1.000
_cell.angle_alpha   90.00
_cell.angle_beta   90.00
_cell.angle_gamma   90.00
#
_symmetry.space_group_name_H-M   'P 1'
#
loop_
_entity.id
_entity.type
_entity.pdbx_description
1 polymer ?
#
loop_
_entity_poly.entity_id
_entity_poly.type
_entity_poly.pdbx_seq_one_letter_code
_entity_poly.pdbx_strand_id
1 'polypeptide(L)'
;MLDRISNLPDDVTENIVSRLPLREATRTSVLSSKWRYKSAMLQDLAFDDKCLSTQRRTTFVNVVDHVLLLHIGPLCKFMLYCINPLVPTPSHDIDRWVTHLSRNSIKQLIVYPWTSKRYNMPSSLFSCQDLVCLESYMCLLSPPSTFRGFRNLKYLTICYVNLSQVVVENLISCSPLLKRITARHCDGFTNLKIDAPNLDYFLC
;
A
#
# COMPACT_ATOMS: atom_id res chain seq x y z
N MET A 1 37.83 12.46 -1.44
CA MET A 1 37.79 11.18 -0.68
C MET A 1 37.02 10.19 -1.56
N LEU A 2 37.66 9.11 -2.01
CA LEU A 2 37.01 8.12 -2.87
C LEU A 2 35.97 7.34 -2.06
N ASP A 3 34.70 7.44 -2.45
CA ASP A 3 33.62 6.65 -1.88
C ASP A 3 33.80 5.18 -2.28
N ARG A 4 34.43 4.41 -1.38
CA ARG A 4 34.67 2.97 -1.56
C ARG A 4 33.38 2.18 -1.75
N ILE A 5 32.25 2.69 -1.25
CA ILE A 5 30.95 2.03 -1.35
C ILE A 5 30.36 2.22 -2.75
N SER A 6 30.63 3.35 -3.41
CA SER A 6 30.26 3.58 -4.82
C SER A 6 31.00 2.70 -5.83
N ASN A 7 32.13 2.09 -5.45
CA ASN A 7 32.88 1.15 -6.30
C ASN A 7 32.31 -0.28 -6.29
N LEU A 8 31.29 -0.56 -5.47
CA LEU A 8 30.64 -1.86 -5.45
C LEU A 8 29.85 -2.11 -6.76
N PRO A 9 29.77 -3.38 -7.20
CA PRO A 9 28.89 -3.79 -8.29
C PRO A 9 27.43 -3.37 -8.08
N ASP A 10 26.72 -3.13 -9.18
CA ASP A 10 25.35 -2.62 -9.17
C ASP A 10 24.39 -3.52 -8.39
N ASP A 11 24.46 -4.83 -8.64
CA ASP A 11 23.67 -5.87 -7.98
C ASP A 11 23.87 -5.88 -6.47
N VAL A 12 25.11 -5.70 -6.01
CA VAL A 12 25.44 -5.62 -4.58
C VAL A 12 24.82 -4.37 -3.96
N THR A 13 24.96 -3.21 -4.62
CA THR A 13 24.38 -1.96 -4.10
C THR A 13 22.86 -2.00 -4.08
N GLU A 14 22.21 -2.58 -5.10
CA GLU A 14 20.75 -2.79 -5.13
C GLU A 14 20.29 -3.70 -3.99
N ASN A 15 21.02 -4.78 -3.75
CA ASN A 15 20.72 -5.70 -2.66
C ASN A 15 20.85 -5.02 -1.28
N ILE A 16 21.86 -4.18 -1.10
CA ILE A 16 22.02 -3.39 0.13
C ILE A 16 20.83 -2.43 0.31
N VAL A 17 20.55 -1.58 -0.69
CA VAL A 17 19.50 -0.55 -0.60
C VAL A 17 18.12 -1.16 -0.39
N SER A 18 17.80 -2.27 -1.07
CA SER A 18 16.51 -2.97 -0.93
C SER A 18 16.28 -3.63 0.44
N ARG A 19 17.34 -3.86 1.22
CA ARG A 19 17.25 -4.41 2.58
C ARG A 19 17.18 -3.35 3.66
N LEU A 20 17.41 -2.09 3.32
CA LEU A 20 17.33 -0.99 4.27
C LEU A 20 15.87 -0.56 4.48
N PRO A 21 15.51 -0.14 5.71
CA PRO A 21 14.27 0.60 5.91
C PRO A 21 14.23 1.83 4.99
N LEU A 22 13.04 2.19 4.49
CA LEU A 22 12.88 3.25 3.47
C LEU A 22 13.60 4.55 3.84
N ARG A 23 13.55 4.95 5.12
CA ARG A 23 14.24 6.15 5.62
C ARG A 23 15.76 6.05 5.44
N GLU A 24 16.37 4.92 5.76
CA GLU A 24 17.82 4.78 5.60
C GLU A 24 18.19 4.57 4.13
N ALA A 25 17.37 3.86 3.38
CA ALA A 25 17.54 3.68 1.93
C ALA A 25 17.56 5.03 1.20
N THR A 26 16.62 5.93 1.50
CA THR A 26 16.57 7.29 0.94
C THR A 26 17.75 8.15 1.38
N ARG A 27 18.29 7.97 2.60
CA ARG A 27 19.50 8.68 3.05
C ARG A 27 20.75 8.27 2.28
N THR A 28 20.80 7.06 1.72
CA THR A 28 21.94 6.66 0.86
C THR A 28 22.06 7.52 -0.39
N SER A 29 20.99 8.21 -0.82
CA SER A 29 20.99 9.06 -2.01
C SER A 29 22.03 10.17 -2.01
N VAL A 30 22.53 10.58 -0.83
CA VAL A 30 23.55 11.63 -0.70
C VAL A 30 24.97 11.12 -0.95
N LEU A 31 25.18 9.80 -1.01
CA LEU A 31 26.51 9.19 -1.19
C LEU A 31 27.05 9.42 -2.60
N SER A 32 26.22 9.19 -3.63
CA SER A 32 26.53 9.54 -5.01
C SER A 32 25.28 9.52 -5.90
N SER A 33 25.41 9.97 -7.15
CA SER A 33 24.36 9.89 -8.16
C SER A 33 23.86 8.46 -8.38
N LYS A 34 24.75 7.46 -8.28
CA LYS A 34 24.43 6.03 -8.37
C LYS A 34 23.48 5.61 -7.26
N TRP A 35 23.82 5.92 -6.00
CA TRP A 35 22.96 5.59 -4.85
C TRP A 35 21.62 6.32 -4.90
N ARG A 36 21.61 7.58 -5.36
CA ARG A 36 20.35 8.30 -5.59
C ARG A 36 19.44 7.57 -6.55
N TYR A 37 19.97 7.12 -7.69
CA TYR A 37 19.19 6.34 -8.67
C TYR A 37 18.70 5.01 -8.08
N LYS A 38 19.55 4.26 -7.38
CA LYS A 38 19.14 3.00 -6.73
C LYS A 38 18.02 3.23 -5.70
N SER A 39 18.12 4.27 -4.88
CA SER A 39 17.08 4.62 -3.90
C SER A 39 15.76 5.02 -4.57
N ALA A 40 15.82 5.68 -5.72
CA ALA A 40 14.63 6.06 -6.50
C ALA A 40 13.97 4.88 -7.22
N MET A 41 14.67 3.77 -7.44
CA MET A 41 14.14 2.56 -8.10
C MET A 41 13.63 1.50 -7.12
N LEU A 42 13.49 1.83 -5.84
CA LEU A 42 12.99 0.89 -4.84
C LEU A 42 11.57 0.44 -5.15
N GLN A 43 11.40 -0.86 -5.39
CA GLN A 43 10.08 -1.42 -5.73
C GLN A 43 9.15 -1.55 -4.51
N ASP A 44 9.72 -1.52 -3.31
CA ASP A 44 9.01 -1.70 -2.05
C ASP A 44 9.14 -0.44 -1.20
N LEU A 45 8.07 0.33 -1.12
CA LEU A 45 8.00 1.55 -0.32
C LEU A 45 7.14 1.29 0.93
N ALA A 46 7.80 1.20 2.08
CA ALA A 46 7.14 1.06 3.37
C ALA A 46 7.33 2.34 4.19
N PHE A 47 6.24 3.08 4.34
CA PHE A 47 6.16 4.28 5.16
C PHE A 47 5.56 3.89 6.51
N ASP A 48 6.39 3.88 7.55
CA ASP A 48 5.98 3.64 8.92
C ASP A 48 6.23 4.88 9.80
N ASP A 49 5.83 4.82 11.07
CA ASP A 49 6.09 5.92 12.00
C ASP A 49 7.59 6.17 12.24
N LYS A 50 8.49 5.24 11.89
CA LYS A 50 9.94 5.45 11.99
C LYS A 50 10.47 6.32 10.85
N CYS A 51 9.73 6.48 9.76
CA CYS A 51 10.00 7.51 8.76
C CYS A 51 9.89 8.93 9.34
N LEU A 52 9.24 9.11 10.49
CA LEU A 52 9.12 10.38 11.20
C LEU A 52 10.34 10.64 12.08
N SER A 53 11.18 11.61 11.72
CA SER A 53 12.21 12.12 12.65
C SER A 53 11.66 13.10 13.69
N THR A 54 10.45 13.61 13.47
CA THR A 54 9.75 14.53 14.39
C THR A 54 8.26 14.17 14.43
N GLN A 55 7.59 14.40 15.57
CA GLN A 55 6.16 14.12 15.76
C GLN A 55 5.24 15.09 14.95
N ARG A 56 5.68 15.56 13.79
CA ARG A 56 4.98 16.57 12.98
C ARG A 56 4.37 15.93 11.73
N ARG A 57 3.07 16.14 11.60
CA ARG A 57 2.26 15.69 10.46
C ARG A 57 2.74 16.17 9.09
N THR A 58 3.07 17.45 8.98
CA THR A 58 3.54 18.03 7.71
C THR A 58 4.81 17.33 7.21
N THR A 59 5.67 16.85 8.11
CA THR A 59 6.87 16.13 7.74
C THR A 59 6.56 14.76 7.12
N PHE A 60 5.57 14.02 7.63
CA PHE A 60 5.19 12.73 7.06
C PHE A 60 4.71 12.85 5.62
N VAL A 61 3.71 13.71 5.40
CA VAL A 61 3.09 13.91 4.09
C VAL A 61 4.13 14.35 3.08
N ASN A 62 5.00 15.29 3.46
CA ASN A 62 6.09 15.74 2.61
C ASN A 62 7.09 14.64 2.27
N VAL A 63 7.38 13.72 3.20
CA VAL A 63 8.26 12.57 2.94
C VAL A 63 7.61 11.62 1.93
N VAL A 64 6.34 11.27 2.12
CA VAL A 64 5.62 10.38 1.18
C VAL A 64 5.54 11.03 -0.20
N ASP A 65 5.12 12.29 -0.27
CA ASP A 65 5.05 13.05 -1.52
C ASP A 65 6.40 13.13 -2.22
N HIS A 66 7.47 13.42 -1.48
CA HIS A 66 8.81 13.56 -2.04
C HIS A 66 9.33 12.22 -2.59
N VAL A 67 9.14 11.13 -1.85
CA VAL A 67 9.55 9.79 -2.30
C VAL A 67 8.75 9.38 -3.54
N LEU A 68 7.43 9.56 -3.56
CA LEU A 68 6.59 9.23 -4.72
C LEU A 68 6.92 10.11 -5.94
N LEU A 69 7.24 11.39 -5.73
CA LEU A 69 7.63 12.31 -6.80
C LEU A 69 8.97 11.94 -7.44
N LEU A 70 9.93 11.46 -6.63
CA LEU A 70 11.26 11.06 -7.09
C LEU A 70 11.35 9.60 -7.53
N HIS A 71 10.30 8.80 -7.29
CA HIS A 71 10.29 7.38 -7.63
C HIS A 71 10.40 7.16 -9.14
N ILE A 72 11.24 6.21 -9.54
CA ILE A 72 11.51 5.88 -10.94
C ILE A 72 11.30 4.38 -11.14
N GLY A 73 10.46 4.04 -12.11
CA GLY A 73 10.24 2.65 -12.51
C GLY A 73 9.09 1.97 -11.77
N PRO A 74 8.99 0.64 -11.87
CA PRO A 74 7.83 -0.09 -11.36
C PRO A 74 7.78 -0.05 -9.84
N LEU A 75 6.58 0.08 -9.30
CA LEU A 75 6.32 0.00 -7.87
C LEU A 75 5.56 -1.29 -7.57
N CYS A 76 6.18 -2.19 -6.81
CA CYS A 76 5.62 -3.51 -6.52
C CYS A 76 4.77 -3.48 -5.25
N LYS A 77 5.27 -2.84 -4.19
CA LYS A 77 4.63 -2.76 -2.88
C LYS A 77 4.62 -1.34 -2.36
N PHE A 78 3.45 -0.92 -1.89
CA PHE A 78 3.26 0.31 -1.14
C PHE A 78 2.59 -0.03 0.18
N MET A 79 3.24 0.33 1.28
CA MET A 79 2.74 0.17 2.63
C MET A 79 2.69 1.54 3.31
N LEU A 80 1.50 1.94 3.71
CA LEU A 80 1.27 3.09 4.55
C LEU A 80 0.83 2.60 5.94
N TYR A 81 1.73 2.68 6.90
CA TYR A 81 1.51 2.28 8.28
C TYR A 81 1.70 3.51 9.17
N CYS A 82 0.63 4.25 9.42
CA CYS A 82 0.67 5.39 10.33
C CYS A 82 -0.21 5.03 11.52
N ILE A 83 0.38 4.78 12.68
CA ILE A 83 -0.37 4.49 13.92
C ILE A 83 -0.19 5.59 14.95
N ASN A 84 0.58 6.63 14.66
CA ASN A 84 0.84 7.71 15.59
C ASN A 84 -0.41 8.59 15.81
N PRO A 85 -1.00 8.60 17.02
CA PRO A 85 -2.22 9.34 17.29
C PRO A 85 -2.07 10.86 17.19
N LEU A 86 -0.84 11.37 17.32
CA LEU A 86 -0.52 12.79 17.23
C LEU A 86 -0.47 13.28 15.77
N VAL A 87 -0.43 12.37 14.81
CA VAL A 87 -0.24 12.65 13.39
C VAL A 87 -1.33 11.93 12.57
N PRO A 88 -2.60 12.37 12.65
CA PRO A 88 -3.64 11.78 11.82
C PRO A 88 -3.33 12.02 10.35
N THR A 89 -3.39 10.95 9.56
CA THR A 89 -3.15 11.03 8.11
C THR A 89 -4.40 11.59 7.44
N PRO A 90 -4.29 12.69 6.67
CA PRO A 90 -5.46 13.30 6.04
C PRO A 90 -5.98 12.42 4.90
N SER A 91 -7.30 12.31 4.80
CA SER A 91 -7.93 11.52 3.74
C SER A 91 -7.49 11.95 2.34
N HIS A 92 -7.39 13.25 2.08
CA HIS A 92 -7.00 13.79 0.77
C HIS A 92 -5.56 13.42 0.35
N ASP A 93 -4.65 13.26 1.30
CA ASP A 93 -3.28 12.85 1.02
C ASP A 93 -3.25 11.38 0.59
N ILE A 94 -3.97 10.52 1.33
CA ILE A 94 -4.13 9.10 0.98
C ILE A 94 -4.82 8.98 -0.38
N ASP A 95 -5.86 9.78 -0.66
CA ASP A 95 -6.57 9.78 -1.94
C ASP A 95 -5.61 10.06 -3.11
N ARG A 96 -4.75 11.07 -2.93
CA ARG A 96 -3.74 11.46 -3.92
C ARG A 96 -2.71 10.37 -4.12
N TRP A 97 -2.22 9.74 -3.05
CA TRP A 97 -1.26 8.62 -3.14
C TRP A 97 -1.89 7.42 -3.83
N VAL A 98 -3.05 6.95 -3.40
CA VAL A 98 -3.74 5.80 -4.03
C VAL A 98 -4.05 6.09 -5.50
N THR A 99 -4.44 7.32 -5.84
CA THR A 99 -4.65 7.72 -7.24
C THR A 99 -3.37 7.66 -8.06
N HIS A 100 -2.25 8.11 -7.50
CA HIS A 100 -0.94 7.96 -8.15
C HIS A 100 -0.56 6.48 -8.34
N LEU A 101 -0.76 5.64 -7.31
CA LEU A 101 -0.45 4.21 -7.36
C LEU A 101 -1.31 3.46 -8.39
N SER A 102 -2.58 3.88 -8.56
CA SER A 102 -3.50 3.27 -9.53
C SER A 102 -3.02 3.35 -10.97
N ARG A 103 -2.10 4.28 -11.26
CA ARG A 103 -1.51 4.50 -12.58
C ARG A 103 -0.22 3.70 -12.80
N ASN A 104 0.30 3.02 -11.78
CA ASN A 104 1.66 2.45 -11.75
C ASN A 104 1.70 0.92 -11.56
N SER A 105 0.64 0.18 -11.93
CA SER A 105 0.62 -1.30 -11.91
C SER A 105 1.04 -1.93 -10.56
N ILE A 106 0.57 -1.35 -9.45
CA ILE A 106 0.91 -1.78 -8.09
C ILE A 106 0.40 -3.21 -7.80
N LYS A 107 1.25 -4.05 -7.19
CA LYS A 107 0.89 -5.45 -6.86
C LYS A 107 0.45 -5.63 -5.42
N GLN A 108 1.00 -4.86 -4.50
CA GLN A 108 0.67 -4.96 -3.08
C GLN A 108 0.38 -3.58 -2.52
N LEU A 109 -0.84 -3.41 -1.98
CA LEU A 109 -1.25 -2.19 -1.33
C LEU A 109 -1.68 -2.50 0.10
N ILE A 110 -0.98 -1.90 1.06
CA ILE A 110 -1.26 -2.05 2.49
C ILE A 110 -1.49 -0.66 3.06
N VAL A 111 -2.71 -0.40 3.54
CA VAL A 111 -3.11 0.91 4.04
C VAL A 111 -3.68 0.76 5.44
N TYR A 112 -2.94 1.28 6.42
CA TYR A 112 -3.35 1.38 7.81
C TYR A 112 -3.14 2.82 8.28
N PRO A 113 -4.12 3.69 8.01
CA PRO A 113 -4.03 5.09 8.36
C PRO A 113 -4.53 5.31 9.79
N TRP A 114 -3.83 6.15 10.55
CA TRP A 114 -4.39 6.66 11.79
C TRP A 114 -5.39 7.76 11.47
N THR A 115 -6.67 7.46 11.63
CA THR A 115 -7.77 8.39 11.39
C THR A 115 -8.75 8.35 12.56
N SER A 116 -9.34 9.49 12.91
CA SER A 116 -10.37 9.57 13.96
C SER A 116 -11.72 8.98 13.53
N LYS A 117 -11.91 8.77 12.22
CA LYS A 117 -13.10 8.20 11.59
C LYS A 117 -12.67 7.17 10.55
N ARG A 118 -13.56 6.26 10.19
CA ARG A 118 -13.33 5.34 9.08
C ARG A 118 -13.04 6.13 7.80
N TYR A 119 -12.00 5.73 7.07
CA TYR A 119 -11.56 6.37 5.84
C TYR A 119 -12.25 5.72 4.64
N ASN A 120 -12.84 6.51 3.75
CA ASN A 120 -13.38 5.99 2.48
C ASN A 120 -12.25 5.91 1.48
N MET A 121 -11.94 4.70 1.03
CA MET A 121 -10.92 4.49 0.00
C MET A 121 -11.39 5.07 -1.34
N PRO A 122 -10.53 5.77 -2.10
CA PRO A 122 -10.93 6.41 -3.35
C PRO A 122 -11.27 5.36 -4.40
N SER A 123 -12.15 5.72 -5.33
CA SER A 123 -12.56 4.83 -6.42
C SER A 123 -11.41 4.41 -7.33
N SER A 124 -10.32 5.20 -7.37
CA SER A 124 -9.10 4.89 -8.11
C SER A 124 -8.42 3.58 -7.67
N LEU A 125 -8.64 3.13 -6.43
CA LEU A 125 -8.18 1.81 -5.98
C LEU A 125 -8.68 0.68 -6.89
N PHE A 126 -9.95 0.76 -7.29
CA PHE A 126 -10.62 -0.29 -8.06
C PHE A 126 -10.12 -0.37 -9.51
N SER A 127 -9.28 0.58 -9.94
CA SER A 127 -8.56 0.55 -11.22
C SER A 127 -7.25 -0.24 -11.16
N CYS A 128 -6.76 -0.63 -9.97
CA CYS A 128 -5.51 -1.39 -9.80
C CYS A 128 -5.68 -2.87 -10.24
N GLN A 129 -5.64 -3.14 -11.54
CA GLN A 129 -5.90 -4.48 -12.09
C GLN A 129 -4.77 -5.50 -11.82
N ASP A 130 -3.56 -5.03 -11.54
CA ASP A 130 -2.39 -5.87 -11.20
C ASP A 130 -2.28 -6.18 -9.71
N LEU A 131 -3.24 -5.70 -8.91
CA LEU A 131 -3.23 -5.89 -7.48
C LEU A 131 -3.36 -7.38 -7.12
N VAL A 132 -2.37 -7.90 -6.40
CA VAL A 132 -2.30 -9.28 -5.90
C VAL A 132 -2.65 -9.35 -4.41
N CYS A 133 -2.28 -8.32 -3.65
CA CYS A 133 -2.57 -8.22 -2.22
C CYS A 133 -3.15 -6.84 -1.90
N LEU A 134 -4.31 -6.85 -1.23
CA LEU A 134 -4.91 -5.66 -0.65
C LEU A 134 -5.10 -5.88 0.85
N GLU A 135 -4.43 -5.07 1.66
CA GLU A 135 -4.72 -4.99 3.08
C GLU A 135 -5.20 -3.60 3.44
N SER A 136 -6.38 -3.51 4.05
CA SER A 136 -6.95 -2.24 4.47
C SER A 136 -7.48 -2.33 5.90
N TYR A 137 -7.13 -1.33 6.70
CA TYR A 137 -7.50 -1.24 8.11
C TYR A 137 -8.24 0.07 8.33
N MET A 138 -9.42 0.03 8.96
CA MET A 138 -10.29 1.21 9.13
C MET A 138 -10.70 1.89 7.80
N CYS A 139 -10.60 1.17 6.68
CA CYS A 139 -10.85 1.65 5.33
C CYS A 139 -12.14 1.06 4.74
N LEU A 140 -13.14 1.92 4.49
CA LEU A 140 -14.36 1.55 3.79
C LEU A 140 -14.07 1.38 2.30
N LEU A 141 -14.43 0.23 1.77
CA LEU A 141 -14.33 -0.08 0.35
C LEU A 141 -15.71 0.15 -0.30
N SER A 142 -15.76 1.05 -1.28
CA SER A 142 -16.98 1.38 -2.02
C SER A 142 -16.72 1.26 -3.51
N PRO A 143 -16.77 0.05 -4.09
CA PRO A 143 -16.52 -0.15 -5.52
C PRO A 143 -17.53 0.63 -6.37
N PRO A 144 -17.11 1.33 -7.44
CA PRO A 144 -18.04 1.95 -8.38
C PRO A 144 -18.86 0.90 -9.13
N SER A 145 -20.02 1.27 -9.67
CA SER A 145 -20.88 0.36 -10.45
C SER A 145 -20.20 -0.22 -11.71
N THR A 146 -19.17 0.45 -12.21
CA THR A 146 -18.34 0.01 -13.34
C THR A 146 -17.27 -1.00 -12.94
N PHE A 147 -17.07 -1.26 -11.64
CA PHE A 147 -16.08 -2.20 -11.16
C PHE A 147 -16.42 -3.62 -11.61
N ARG A 148 -15.46 -4.26 -12.28
CA ARG A 148 -15.58 -5.64 -12.78
C ARG A 148 -14.72 -6.62 -11.98
N GLY A 149 -14.24 -6.21 -10.81
CA GLY A 149 -13.35 -7.02 -9.98
C GLY A 149 -11.87 -6.75 -10.15
N PHE A 150 -11.09 -7.39 -9.27
CA PHE A 150 -9.64 -7.42 -9.35
C PHE A 150 -9.19 -8.72 -10.02
N ARG A 151 -8.61 -8.62 -11.22
CA ARG A 151 -8.22 -9.80 -12.03
C ARG A 151 -7.15 -10.66 -11.36
N ASN A 152 -6.23 -10.03 -10.62
CA ASN A 152 -5.05 -10.68 -10.07
C ASN A 152 -5.07 -10.84 -8.55
N LEU A 153 -6.13 -10.41 -7.87
CA LEU A 153 -6.16 -10.37 -6.42
C LEU A 153 -6.23 -11.79 -5.85
N LYS A 154 -5.26 -12.11 -4.99
CA LYS A 154 -5.14 -13.41 -4.31
C LYS A 154 -5.37 -13.29 -2.81
N TYR A 155 -5.04 -12.15 -2.23
CA TYR A 155 -5.08 -11.93 -0.79
C TYR A 155 -5.83 -10.64 -0.50
N LEU A 156 -6.92 -10.76 0.26
CA LEU A 156 -7.72 -9.64 0.72
C LEU A 156 -7.80 -9.65 2.24
N THR A 157 -7.24 -8.62 2.88
CA THR A 157 -7.38 -8.40 4.32
C THR A 157 -8.15 -7.11 4.56
N ILE A 158 -9.23 -7.20 5.31
CA ILE A 158 -10.04 -6.06 5.69
C ILE A 158 -10.25 -6.10 7.20
N CYS A 159 -9.91 -5.02 7.90
CA CYS A 159 -9.99 -4.98 9.36
C CYS A 159 -10.73 -3.72 9.85
N TYR A 160 -11.52 -3.88 10.93
CA TYR A 160 -12.19 -2.81 11.67
C TYR A 160 -13.17 -1.94 10.88
N VAL A 161 -13.97 -2.54 10.01
CA VAL A 161 -14.93 -1.81 9.18
C VAL A 161 -16.29 -2.48 9.15
N ASN A 162 -17.34 -1.67 9.06
CA ASN A 162 -18.66 -2.16 8.74
C ASN A 162 -18.74 -2.27 7.21
N LEU A 163 -18.79 -3.49 6.69
CA LEU A 163 -18.89 -3.76 5.27
C LEU A 163 -20.32 -4.20 4.96
N SER A 164 -20.92 -3.61 3.93
CA SER A 164 -22.18 -4.16 3.44
C SER A 164 -21.93 -5.54 2.82
N GLN A 165 -22.83 -6.47 3.10
CA GLN A 165 -22.78 -7.81 2.51
C GLN A 165 -22.63 -7.77 0.98
N VAL A 166 -23.36 -6.88 0.31
CA VAL A 166 -23.30 -6.70 -1.15
C VAL A 166 -21.90 -6.32 -1.64
N VAL A 167 -21.19 -5.45 -0.92
CA VAL A 167 -19.83 -5.05 -1.29
C VAL A 167 -18.86 -6.23 -1.14
N VAL A 168 -18.96 -6.98 -0.05
CA VAL A 168 -18.10 -8.15 0.19
C VAL A 168 -18.34 -9.21 -0.87
N GLU A 169 -19.60 -9.57 -1.12
CA GLU A 169 -19.97 -10.56 -2.14
C GLU A 169 -19.47 -10.13 -3.53
N ASN A 170 -19.64 -8.87 -3.92
CA ASN A 170 -19.13 -8.34 -5.19
C ASN A 170 -17.59 -8.40 -5.29
N LEU A 171 -16.88 -8.08 -4.20
CA LEU A 171 -15.41 -8.16 -4.18
C LEU A 171 -14.92 -9.61 -4.35
N ILE A 172 -15.61 -10.56 -3.73
CA ILE A 172 -15.30 -11.98 -3.79
C ILE A 172 -15.62 -12.53 -5.19
N SER A 173 -16.85 -12.36 -5.65
CA SER A 173 -17.33 -12.93 -6.92
C SER A 173 -16.58 -12.38 -8.14
N CYS A 174 -16.14 -11.13 -8.07
CA CYS A 174 -15.42 -10.49 -9.18
C CYS A 174 -13.90 -10.70 -9.09
N SER A 175 -13.38 -11.40 -8.09
CA SER A 175 -11.94 -11.68 -7.92
C SER A 175 -11.65 -13.17 -8.11
N PRO A 176 -11.55 -13.67 -9.36
CA PRO A 176 -11.55 -15.12 -9.63
C PRO A 176 -10.30 -15.85 -9.11
N LEU A 177 -9.21 -15.14 -8.84
CA LEU A 177 -7.95 -15.71 -8.33
C LEU A 177 -7.81 -15.61 -6.80
N LEU A 178 -8.87 -15.18 -6.11
CA LEU A 178 -8.84 -14.94 -4.67
C LEU A 178 -8.63 -16.26 -3.91
N LYS A 179 -7.54 -16.31 -3.13
CA LYS A 179 -7.12 -17.49 -2.36
C LYS A 179 -7.36 -17.34 -0.87
N ARG A 180 -7.21 -16.12 -0.35
CA ARG A 180 -7.41 -15.85 1.08
C ARG A 180 -8.19 -14.57 1.29
N ILE A 181 -9.16 -14.65 2.17
CA ILE A 181 -9.87 -13.51 2.73
C ILE A 181 -9.70 -13.54 4.23
N THR A 182 -9.30 -12.41 4.79
CA THR A 182 -9.24 -12.17 6.22
C THR A 182 -10.08 -10.95 6.55
N ALA A 183 -11.24 -11.15 7.17
CA ALA A 183 -12.01 -10.12 7.82
C ALA A 183 -11.73 -10.18 9.33
N ARG A 184 -11.44 -9.04 9.99
CA ARG A 184 -11.27 -9.00 11.45
C ARG A 184 -11.97 -7.79 12.03
N HIS A 185 -12.75 -8.00 13.08
CA HIS A 185 -13.54 -6.93 13.71
C HIS A 185 -14.39 -6.19 12.67
N CYS A 186 -14.98 -6.95 11.75
CA CYS A 186 -15.87 -6.41 10.73
C CYS A 186 -17.32 -6.73 11.10
N ASP A 187 -18.20 -5.76 10.90
CA ASP A 187 -19.65 -5.89 11.09
C ASP A 187 -20.36 -5.76 9.73
N GLY A 188 -21.66 -6.09 9.66
CA GLY A 188 -22.52 -5.73 8.51
C GLY A 188 -22.77 -6.84 7.48
N PHE A 189 -22.21 -8.02 7.69
CA PHE A 189 -22.52 -9.22 6.90
C PHE A 189 -22.64 -10.43 7.83
N THR A 190 -23.71 -11.21 7.67
CA THR A 190 -23.99 -12.40 8.49
C THR A 190 -24.11 -13.67 7.65
N ASN A 191 -24.61 -13.56 6.41
CA ASN A 191 -24.85 -14.69 5.51
C ASN A 191 -24.13 -14.48 4.16
N LEU A 192 -22.80 -14.45 4.17
CA LEU A 192 -22.02 -14.28 2.94
C LEU A 192 -22.22 -15.45 1.98
N LYS A 193 -22.68 -15.16 0.76
CA LYS A 193 -22.60 -16.11 -0.35
C LYS A 193 -21.21 -16.02 -0.98
N ILE A 194 -20.35 -16.96 -0.62
CA ILE A 194 -18.99 -17.03 -1.15
C ILE A 194 -19.02 -17.84 -2.44
N ASP A 195 -19.01 -17.15 -3.58
CA ASP A 195 -18.73 -17.75 -4.89
C ASP A 195 -17.28 -17.44 -5.27
N ALA A 196 -16.36 -18.26 -4.76
CA ALA A 196 -14.92 -18.14 -5.02
C ALA A 196 -14.31 -19.54 -5.18
N PRO A 197 -14.20 -20.06 -6.40
CA PRO A 197 -13.79 -21.45 -6.64
C PRO A 197 -12.33 -21.75 -6.23
N ASN A 198 -11.49 -20.72 -6.09
CA ASN A 198 -10.07 -20.84 -5.73
C ASN A 198 -9.77 -20.42 -4.28
N LEU A 199 -10.80 -20.24 -3.44
CA LEU A 199 -10.61 -19.77 -2.07
C LEU A 199 -10.13 -20.90 -1.17
N ASP A 200 -8.89 -20.79 -0.69
CA ASP A 200 -8.26 -21.74 0.23
C ASP A 200 -8.64 -21.45 1.69
N TYR A 201 -8.70 -20.16 2.06
CA TYR A 201 -8.91 -19.73 3.45
C TYR A 201 -9.85 -18.52 3.55
N PHE A 202 -10.86 -18.66 4.40
CA PHE A 202 -11.74 -17.57 4.83
C PHE A 202 -11.67 -17.47 6.36
N LEU A 203 -11.11 -16.37 6.87
CA LEU A 203 -11.07 -16.05 8.30
C LEU A 203 -11.94 -14.82 8.54
N CYS A 204 -12.92 -14.90 9.43
CA CYS A 204 -13.80 -13.81 9.81
C CYS A 204 -13.93 -13.71 11.34
#